data_AF-A0A5C3LTP0-F1
#
_entry.id   AF-A0A5C3LTP0-F1
#
_cell.length_a   1.000
_cell.length_b   1.000
_cell.length_c   1.000
_cell.angle_alpha   90.00
_cell.angle_beta   90.00
_cell.angle_gamma   90.00
#
_symmetry.space_group_name_H-M   'P 1'
#
loop_
_entity.id
_entity.type
_entity.pdbx_description
1 polymer ?
#
loop_
_entity_poly.entity_id
_entity_poly.type
_entity_poly.pdbx_seq_one_letter_code
_entity_poly.pdbx_strand_id
1 'polypeptide(L)'
;MIIDITIVASVVLLVCGLGIFCIFYYILLGVISFIQPFDYLLTFDLERRLIWPSPWTASKSLFLFTRYLPFIEMGILLYRTFALNPTVQACATAYRASALLTLVGIVVAEVILTLRTLAVWGNNRNIAIALVVLLLGATIPSIPILTHFSSTVIFLNPFIQNSRGCSFIGGSRILSVDWILLMIYDGSMF
;
A
#
# COMPACT_ATOMS: atom_id res chain seq x y z
N MET A 1 3.44 8.99 -10.28
CA MET A 1 4.79 8.55 -9.90
C MET A 1 4.76 8.07 -8.44
N ILE A 2 3.86 7.13 -8.19
CA ILE A 2 3.69 6.42 -6.92
C ILE A 2 3.92 5.00 -7.39
N ILE A 3 5.15 4.54 -7.24
CA ILE A 3 5.57 3.25 -7.76
C ILE A 3 4.82 2.20 -6.94
N ASP A 4 4.01 1.43 -7.63
CA ASP A 4 3.25 0.26 -7.19
C ASP A 4 4.03 -0.71 -6.30
N ILE A 5 4.13 -0.40 -5.01
CA ILE A 5 4.59 -1.33 -3.96
C ILE A 5 3.68 -2.57 -3.93
N THR A 6 2.40 -2.40 -4.29
CA THR A 6 1.41 -3.48 -4.30
C THR A 6 1.45 -4.35 -5.55
N ILE A 7 1.80 -3.83 -6.74
CA ILE A 7 2.05 -4.67 -7.93
C ILE A 7 3.34 -5.47 -7.72
N VAL A 8 4.38 -4.86 -7.16
CA VAL A 8 5.62 -5.58 -6.81
C VAL A 8 5.32 -6.69 -5.79
N ALA A 9 4.53 -6.42 -4.74
CA ALA A 9 4.13 -7.44 -3.77
C ALA A 9 3.23 -8.55 -4.37
N SER A 10 2.30 -8.19 -5.26
CA SER A 10 1.34 -9.12 -5.89
C SER A 10 2.01 -10.03 -6.94
N VAL A 11 2.98 -9.50 -7.71
CA VAL A 11 3.81 -10.28 -8.64
C VAL A 11 4.78 -11.19 -7.88
N VAL A 12 5.34 -10.73 -6.75
CA VAL A 12 6.25 -11.53 -5.91
C VAL A 12 5.53 -12.70 -5.21
N LEU A 13 4.27 -12.51 -4.79
CA LEU A 13 3.48 -13.57 -4.14
C LEU A 13 2.96 -14.64 -5.11
N LEU A 14 2.87 -14.34 -6.41
CA LEU A 14 2.40 -15.29 -7.43
C LEU A 14 3.52 -16.24 -7.94
N VAL A 15 4.80 -15.99 -7.61
CA VAL A 15 5.97 -16.69 -8.21
C VAL A 15 6.98 -17.17 -7.14
N CYS A 16 6.52 -17.72 -6.02
CA CYS A 16 7.40 -18.36 -5.02
C CYS A 16 7.64 -19.85 -5.33
N GLY A 17 8.04 -20.17 -6.57
CA GLY A 17 8.24 -21.54 -7.06
C GLY A 17 9.68 -21.91 -7.43
N LEU A 18 10.56 -20.93 -7.66
CA LEU A 18 11.98 -21.16 -8.01
C LEU A 18 12.87 -20.29 -7.11
N GLY A 19 13.76 -20.92 -6.32
CA GLY A 19 14.59 -20.28 -5.29
C GLY A 19 15.47 -19.08 -5.73
N ILE A 20 15.57 -18.80 -7.03
CA ILE A 20 16.20 -17.60 -7.59
C ILE A 20 15.42 -16.32 -7.23
N PHE A 21 14.08 -16.38 -7.13
CA PHE A 21 13.24 -15.20 -6.96
C PHE A 21 13.16 -14.68 -5.52
N CYS A 22 13.41 -15.51 -4.49
CA CYS A 22 13.54 -15.02 -3.11
C CYS A 22 14.72 -14.05 -2.97
N ILE A 23 15.84 -14.32 -3.64
CA ILE A 23 17.04 -13.48 -3.59
C ILE A 23 16.73 -12.08 -4.14
N PHE A 24 16.04 -12.00 -5.28
CA PHE A 24 15.59 -10.73 -5.85
C PHE A 24 14.70 -9.93 -4.89
N TYR A 25 13.77 -10.61 -4.21
CA TYR A 25 12.90 -9.95 -3.22
C TYR A 25 13.72 -9.33 -2.07
N TYR A 26 14.65 -10.08 -1.47
CA TYR A 26 15.49 -9.55 -0.40
C TYR A 26 16.38 -8.39 -0.86
N ILE A 27 16.93 -8.44 -2.08
CA ILE A 27 17.71 -7.34 -2.66
C ILE A 27 16.83 -6.10 -2.81
N LEU A 28 15.63 -6.23 -3.40
CA LEU A 28 14.71 -5.12 -3.57
C LEU A 28 14.30 -4.50 -2.23
N LEU A 29 13.99 -5.32 -1.23
CA LEU A 29 13.70 -4.83 0.12
C LEU A 29 14.85 -4.00 0.70
N GLY A 30 16.09 -4.50 0.58
CA GLY A 30 17.27 -3.79 1.05
C GLY A 30 17.48 -2.46 0.34
N VAL A 31 17.33 -2.45 -0.99
CA VAL A 31 17.45 -1.25 -1.82
C VAL A 31 16.39 -0.21 -1.45
N ILE A 32 15.12 -0.60 -1.35
CA ILE A 32 14.04 0.35 -1.04
C ILE A 32 14.20 0.91 0.39
N SER A 33 14.59 0.06 1.35
CA SER A 33 14.83 0.48 2.73
C SER A 33 15.96 1.51 2.86
N PHE A 34 16.93 1.50 1.93
CA PHE A 34 18.01 2.47 1.89
C PHE A 34 17.64 3.75 1.12
N ILE A 35 16.99 3.62 -0.04
CA ILE A 35 16.63 4.76 -0.90
C ILE A 35 15.61 5.68 -0.21
N GLN A 36 14.58 5.12 0.42
CA GLN A 36 13.50 5.91 1.01
C GLN A 36 13.97 6.92 2.09
N PRO A 37 14.79 6.53 3.09
CA PRO A 37 15.34 7.50 4.04
C PRO A 37 16.37 8.44 3.39
N PHE A 38 17.12 7.99 2.38
CA PHE A 38 18.07 8.84 1.67
C PHE A 38 17.37 10.00 0.94
N ASP A 39 16.34 9.69 0.15
CA ASP A 39 15.51 10.69 -0.52
C ASP A 39 14.81 11.61 0.49
N TYR A 40 14.41 11.06 1.65
CA TYR A 40 13.83 11.85 2.73
C TYR A 40 14.80 12.91 3.26
N LEU A 41 16.05 12.51 3.56
CA LEU A 41 17.09 13.41 4.08
C LEU A 41 17.45 14.50 3.07
N LEU A 42 17.53 14.15 1.79
CA LEU A 42 17.87 15.08 0.72
C LEU A 42 16.81 16.19 0.56
N THR A 43 15.54 15.83 0.69
CA THR A 43 14.41 16.76 0.52
C THR A 43 14.00 17.46 1.82
N PHE A 44 14.53 17.05 2.97
CA PHE A 44 14.14 17.57 4.29
C PHE A 44 14.42 19.06 4.50
N ASP A 45 15.55 19.58 4.00
CA ASP A 45 15.86 21.02 4.13
C ASP A 45 14.83 21.87 3.36
N LEU A 46 14.48 21.44 2.15
CA LEU A 46 13.49 22.12 1.32
C LEU A 46 12.11 22.09 1.98
N GLU A 47 11.71 20.94 2.53
CA GLU A 47 10.43 20.83 3.21
C GLU A 47 10.33 21.73 4.44
N ARG A 48 11.37 21.74 5.27
CA ARG A 48 11.40 22.58 6.48
C ARG A 48 11.18 24.05 6.13
N ARG A 49 11.74 24.51 5.01
CA ARG A 49 11.63 25.90 4.57
C ARG A 49 10.29 26.22 3.90
N LEU A 50 9.71 25.31 3.11
CA LEU A 50 8.53 25.59 2.29
C LEU A 50 7.21 25.09 2.91
N ILE A 51 7.20 23.88 3.47
CA ILE A 51 5.97 23.17 3.88
C ILE A 51 5.64 23.41 5.35
N TRP A 52 6.64 23.41 6.23
CA TRP A 52 6.43 23.59 7.67
C TRP A 52 5.83 24.95 8.05
N PRO A 53 6.28 26.11 7.51
CA PRO A 53 5.69 27.41 7.85
C PRO A 53 4.32 27.66 7.19
N SER A 54 3.92 26.85 6.21
CA SER A 54 2.63 26.98 5.52
C SER A 54 1.45 26.57 6.42
N PRO A 55 0.28 27.23 6.34
CA PRO A 55 -0.90 26.86 7.10
C PRO A 55 -1.34 25.41 6.83
N TRP A 56 -1.99 24.79 7.81
CA TRP A 56 -2.55 23.44 7.69
C TRP A 56 -3.67 23.42 6.65
N THR A 57 -3.32 23.01 5.45
CA THR A 57 -4.22 22.79 4.31
C THR A 57 -4.40 21.30 4.06
N ALA A 58 -5.52 20.91 3.43
CA ALA A 58 -5.78 19.52 3.07
C ALA A 58 -4.61 18.92 2.26
N SER A 59 -4.07 19.68 1.31
CA SER A 59 -2.89 19.30 0.52
C SER A 59 -1.66 19.01 1.37
N LYS A 60 -1.39 19.81 2.41
CA LYS A 60 -0.29 19.57 3.36
C LYS A 60 -0.48 18.28 4.13
N SER A 61 -1.70 17.99 4.58
CA SER A 61 -1.99 16.74 5.29
C SER A 61 -1.80 15.51 4.39
N LEU A 62 -2.36 15.52 3.17
CA LEU A 62 -2.21 14.43 2.19
C LEU A 62 -0.74 14.20 1.84
N PHE A 63 0.02 15.27 1.65
CA PHE A 63 1.45 15.20 1.40
C PHE A 63 2.20 14.49 2.54
N LEU A 64 1.97 14.89 3.79
CA LEU A 64 2.58 14.24 4.96
C LEU A 64 2.17 12.77 5.05
N PHE A 65 0.88 12.43 4.84
CA PHE A 65 0.41 11.04 4.86
C PHE A 65 1.14 10.19 3.83
N THR A 66 1.19 10.62 2.56
CA THR A 66 1.89 9.87 1.51
C THR A 66 3.39 9.68 1.79
N ARG A 67 4.00 10.62 2.52
CA ARG A 67 5.43 10.58 2.82
C ARG A 67 5.77 9.69 4.01
N TYR A 68 4.96 9.69 5.06
CA TYR A 68 5.24 8.93 6.29
C TYR A 68 4.66 7.51 6.27
N LEU A 69 3.58 7.27 5.53
CA LEU A 69 2.92 5.97 5.49
C LEU A 69 3.81 4.83 4.96
N PRO A 70 4.63 5.01 3.90
CA PRO A 70 5.58 4.00 3.44
C PRO A 70 6.63 3.59 4.47
N PHE A 71 7.01 4.46 5.42
CA PHE A 71 7.95 4.10 6.48
C PHE A 71 7.34 3.09 7.47
N ILE A 72 6.05 3.26 7.80
CA ILE A 72 5.31 2.35 8.67
C ILE A 72 5.13 1.00 7.95
N GLU A 73 4.75 1.05 6.68
CA GLU A 73 4.59 -0.15 5.84
C GLU A 73 5.90 -0.94 5.73
N MET A 74 7.04 -0.25 5.55
CA MET A 74 8.36 -0.86 5.54
C MET A 74 8.72 -1.56 6.86
N GLY A 75 8.42 -0.94 8.01
CA GLY A 75 8.64 -1.58 9.31
C GLY A 75 7.87 -2.89 9.46
N ILE A 76 6.60 -2.92 9.02
CA ILE A 76 5.76 -4.13 9.04
C ILE A 76 6.23 -5.16 8.03
N LEU A 77 6.72 -4.74 6.86
CA LEU A 77 7.29 -5.62 5.85
C LEU A 77 8.58 -6.29 6.36
N LEU A 78 9.47 -5.55 7.00
CA LEU A 78 10.66 -6.08 7.65
C LEU A 78 10.30 -7.05 8.77
N TYR A 79 9.30 -6.73 9.61
CA TYR A 79 8.79 -7.65 10.63
C TYR A 79 8.29 -8.95 10.01
N ARG A 80 7.43 -8.88 8.99
CA ARG A 80 6.94 -10.08 8.29
C ARG A 80 8.05 -10.89 7.64
N THR A 81 9.14 -10.25 7.22
CA THR A 81 10.23 -10.93 6.50
C THR A 81 11.27 -11.55 7.44
N PHE A 82 11.57 -10.88 8.55
CA PHE A 82 12.69 -11.23 9.44
C PHE A 82 12.28 -11.64 10.85
N ALA A 83 10.98 -11.66 11.19
CA ALA A 83 10.52 -12.10 12.51
C ALA A 83 11.04 -13.52 12.84
N LEU A 84 11.58 -13.65 14.05
CA LEU A 84 12.06 -14.92 14.59
C LEU A 84 10.90 -15.60 15.32
N ASN A 85 10.50 -16.79 14.87
CA ASN A 85 9.42 -17.58 15.45
C ASN A 85 8.12 -16.79 15.71
N PRO A 86 7.55 -16.11 14.71
CA PRO A 86 6.30 -15.38 14.91
C PRO A 86 5.16 -16.34 15.21
N THR A 87 4.23 -15.96 16.09
CA THR A 87 3.00 -16.73 16.26
C THR A 87 2.10 -16.55 15.04
N VAL A 88 1.23 -17.53 14.74
CA VAL A 88 0.25 -17.43 13.65
C VAL A 88 -0.62 -16.17 13.78
N GLN A 89 -0.98 -15.82 15.02
CA GLN A 89 -1.74 -14.60 15.33
C GLN A 89 -0.97 -13.32 15.00
N ALA A 90 0.33 -13.26 15.32
CA ALA A 90 1.17 -12.11 15.01
C ALA A 90 1.40 -11.94 13.49
N CYS A 91 1.53 -13.05 12.76
CA CYS A 91 1.55 -12.99 11.29
C CYS A 91 0.23 -12.45 10.74
N ALA A 92 -0.92 -12.94 11.23
CA ALA A 92 -2.23 -12.48 10.79
C ALA A 92 -2.44 -10.99 11.04
N THR A 93 -2.06 -10.48 12.22
CA THR A 93 -2.17 -9.05 12.53
C THR A 93 -1.22 -8.21 11.68
N ALA A 94 0.02 -8.65 11.46
CA ALA A 94 0.97 -7.93 10.60
C ALA A 94 0.51 -7.86 9.14
N TYR A 95 -0.07 -8.93 8.60
CA TYR A 95 -0.66 -8.92 7.26
C TYR A 95 -1.89 -8.02 7.17
N ARG A 96 -2.78 -8.07 8.17
CA ARG A 96 -3.93 -7.15 8.26
C ARG A 96 -3.50 -5.70 8.32
N ALA A 97 -2.50 -5.38 9.16
CA ALA A 97 -1.97 -4.04 9.30
C ALA A 97 -1.34 -3.55 7.98
N SER A 98 -0.53 -4.38 7.31
CA SER A 98 0.02 -4.04 6.00
C SER A 98 -1.08 -3.76 4.99
N ALA A 99 -2.08 -4.64 4.87
CA ALA A 99 -3.13 -4.47 3.88
C ALA A 99 -4.01 -3.25 4.14
N LEU A 100 -4.28 -2.92 5.42
CA LEU A 100 -4.96 -1.68 5.79
C LEU A 100 -4.13 -0.45 5.41
N LEU A 101 -2.82 -0.45 5.67
CA LEU A 101 -1.95 0.66 5.31
C LEU A 101 -1.89 0.83 3.79
N THR A 102 -1.73 -0.25 3.04
CA THR A 102 -1.78 -0.23 1.58
C THR A 102 -3.09 0.35 1.07
N LEU A 103 -4.23 -0.06 1.64
CA LEU A 103 -5.54 0.47 1.29
C LEU A 103 -5.62 1.98 1.53
N VAL A 104 -5.18 2.45 2.71
CA VAL A 104 -5.15 3.89 3.02
C VAL A 104 -4.24 4.64 2.04
N GLY A 105 -3.08 4.07 1.71
CA GLY A 105 -2.17 4.65 0.72
C GLY A 105 -2.81 4.81 -0.66
N ILE A 106 -3.54 3.79 -1.12
CA ILE A 106 -4.30 3.81 -2.37
C ILE A 106 -5.36 4.92 -2.30
N VAL A 107 -6.21 4.95 -1.27
CA VAL A 107 -7.26 5.97 -1.13
C VAL A 107 -6.66 7.38 -1.15
N VAL A 108 -5.54 7.61 -0.46
CA VAL A 108 -4.87 8.90 -0.48
C VAL A 108 -4.35 9.25 -1.88
N ALA A 109 -3.76 8.28 -2.60
CA ALA A 109 -3.30 8.49 -3.97
C ALA A 109 -4.46 8.87 -4.91
N GLU A 110 -5.60 8.19 -4.78
CA GLU A 110 -6.81 8.46 -5.57
C GLU A 110 -7.39 9.85 -5.29
N VAL A 111 -7.36 10.28 -4.02
CA VAL A 111 -7.77 11.65 -3.66
C VAL A 111 -6.81 12.67 -4.28
N ILE A 112 -5.50 12.40 -4.33
CA ILE A 112 -4.54 13.32 -4.99
C ILE A 112 -4.80 13.38 -6.50
N LEU A 113 -5.03 12.25 -7.14
CA LEU A 113 -5.32 12.17 -8.57
C LEU A 113 -6.62 12.92 -8.91
N THR A 114 -7.68 12.72 -8.14
CA THR A 114 -8.93 13.47 -8.32
C THR A 114 -8.79 14.97 -8.13
N LEU A 115 -8.06 15.42 -7.10
CA LEU A 115 -7.84 16.86 -6.91
C LEU A 115 -7.12 17.48 -8.12
N ARG A 116 -6.21 16.74 -8.75
CA ARG A 116 -5.52 17.20 -9.96
C ARG A 116 -6.44 17.23 -11.17
N THR A 117 -7.25 16.19 -11.40
CA THR A 117 -8.19 16.17 -12.52
C THR A 117 -9.23 17.28 -12.40
N LEU A 118 -9.70 17.57 -11.19
CA LEU A 118 -10.63 18.68 -10.92
C LEU A 118 -10.02 20.05 -11.16
N ALA A 119 -8.73 20.23 -10.88
CA ALA A 119 -8.02 21.47 -11.20
C ALA A 119 -7.92 21.69 -12.72
N VAL A 120 -7.73 20.63 -13.51
CA VAL A 120 -7.68 20.70 -14.99
C VAL A 120 -9.05 20.99 -15.59
N TRP A 121 -10.11 20.37 -15.06
CA TRP A 121 -11.48 20.50 -15.59
C TRP A 121 -12.26 21.72 -15.06
N GLY A 122 -11.58 22.69 -14.44
CA GLY A 122 -12.19 23.97 -14.05
C GLY A 122 -13.23 23.86 -12.94
N ASN A 123 -13.13 22.86 -12.05
CA ASN A 123 -14.00 22.70 -10.88
C ASN A 123 -15.51 22.58 -11.22
N ASN A 124 -15.85 21.92 -12.32
CA ASN A 124 -17.25 21.61 -12.64
C ASN A 124 -17.84 20.67 -11.57
N ARG A 125 -18.80 21.18 -10.79
CA ARG A 125 -19.38 20.50 -9.62
C ARG A 125 -19.98 19.12 -9.94
N ASN A 126 -20.56 18.95 -11.12
CA ASN A 126 -21.14 17.66 -11.54
C ASN A 126 -20.07 16.57 -11.70
N ILE A 127 -18.90 16.95 -12.21
CA ILE A 127 -17.78 16.03 -12.46
C ILE A 127 -17.08 15.70 -11.14
N ALA A 128 -16.95 16.69 -10.25
CA ALA A 128 -16.52 16.46 -8.88
C ALA A 128 -17.42 15.47 -8.15
N ILE A 129 -18.74 15.62 -8.25
CA ILE A 129 -19.68 14.68 -7.62
C ILE A 129 -19.55 13.29 -8.25
N ALA A 130 -19.48 13.18 -9.59
CA ALA A 130 -19.33 11.90 -10.26
C ALA A 130 -18.04 11.15 -9.83
N LEU A 131 -16.90 11.84 -9.80
CA LEU A 131 -15.61 11.27 -9.39
C LEU A 131 -15.60 10.85 -7.91
N VAL A 132 -16.23 11.63 -7.03
CA VAL A 132 -16.34 11.28 -5.60
C VAL A 132 -17.26 10.07 -5.40
N VAL A 133 -18.37 9.99 -6.12
CA VAL A 133 -19.27 8.82 -6.07
C VAL A 133 -18.56 7.57 -6.56
N LEU A 134 -17.80 7.67 -7.65
CA LEU A 134 -16.97 6.58 -8.17
C LEU A 134 -15.89 6.15 -7.16
N LEU A 135 -15.23 7.10 -6.50
CA LEU A 135 -14.24 6.82 -5.45
C LEU A 135 -14.87 6.06 -4.27
N LEU A 136 -16.03 6.51 -3.81
CA LEU A 136 -16.77 5.83 -2.75
C LEU A 136 -17.19 4.42 -3.20
N GLY A 137 -17.61 4.27 -4.46
CA GLY A 137 -17.93 2.98 -5.06
C GLY A 137 -16.77 1.99 -5.09
N ALA A 138 -15.53 2.46 -5.26
CA ALA A 138 -14.33 1.63 -5.22
C ALA A 138 -13.87 1.32 -3.79
N THR A 139 -14.01 2.28 -2.86
CA THR A 139 -13.47 2.17 -1.49
C THR A 139 -14.38 1.43 -0.53
N ILE A 140 -15.70 1.60 -0.61
CA ILE A 140 -16.65 0.92 0.27
C ILE A 140 -16.55 -0.61 0.20
N PRO A 141 -16.50 -1.27 -0.98
CA PRO A 141 -16.39 -2.72 -1.04
C PRO A 141 -15.04 -3.26 -0.56
N SER A 142 -13.98 -2.45 -0.60
CA SER A 142 -12.63 -2.90 -0.23
C SER A 142 -12.50 -3.30 1.26
N ILE A 143 -13.26 -2.66 2.16
CA ILE A 143 -13.25 -2.93 3.60
C ILE A 143 -13.77 -4.34 3.94
N PRO A 144 -15.00 -4.73 3.53
CA PRO A 144 -15.47 -6.09 3.78
C PRO A 144 -14.64 -7.14 3.05
N ILE A 145 -14.14 -6.86 1.83
CA ILE A 145 -13.26 -7.76 1.09
C ILE A 145 -11.99 -8.06 1.88
N LEU A 146 -11.35 -7.02 2.44
CA LEU A 146 -10.15 -7.17 3.26
C LEU A 146 -10.41 -8.00 4.51
N THR A 147 -11.52 -7.75 5.22
CA THR A 147 -11.88 -8.53 6.41
C THR A 147 -12.09 -10.01 6.08
N HIS A 148 -12.79 -10.31 4.99
CA HIS A 148 -13.01 -11.67 4.51
C HIS A 148 -11.71 -12.36 4.06
N PHE A 149 -10.82 -11.63 3.38
CA PHE A 149 -9.52 -12.17 3.00
C PHE A 149 -8.69 -12.53 4.24
N SER A 150 -8.74 -11.68 5.26
CA SER A 150 -7.96 -11.87 6.49
C SER A 150 -8.42 -13.03 7.39
N SER A 151 -9.63 -13.56 7.16
CA SER A 151 -10.15 -14.76 7.84
C SER A 151 -9.94 -16.04 7.03
N THR A 152 -9.76 -15.92 5.71
CA THR A 152 -9.59 -17.05 4.79
C THR A 152 -8.13 -17.38 4.47
N VAL A 153 -7.19 -16.49 4.82
CA VAL A 153 -5.76 -16.70 4.59
C VAL A 153 -5.19 -17.81 5.49
N ILE A 154 -4.41 -18.71 4.89
CA ILE A 154 -3.77 -19.83 5.58
C ILE A 154 -2.26 -19.56 5.66
N PHE A 155 -1.75 -19.46 6.88
CA PHE A 155 -0.32 -19.25 7.16
C PHE A 155 0.41 -20.59 7.34
N LEU A 156 1.67 -20.66 6.90
CA LEU A 156 2.54 -21.78 7.26
C LEU A 156 2.80 -21.78 8.76
N ASN A 157 2.80 -22.98 9.36
CA ASN A 157 3.17 -23.13 10.76
C ASN A 157 4.69 -22.95 10.92
N PRO A 158 5.17 -21.96 11.68
CA PRO A 158 6.60 -21.69 11.85
C PRO A 158 7.37 -22.83 12.52
N PHE A 159 6.70 -23.70 13.28
CA PHE A 159 7.32 -24.84 13.98
C PHE A 159 7.84 -25.93 13.02
N ILE A 160 7.33 -26.02 11.79
CA ILE A 160 7.68 -27.11 10.88
C ILE A 160 8.94 -26.79 10.05
N GLN A 161 9.27 -25.51 9.84
CA GLN A 161 10.18 -25.14 8.75
C GLN A 161 11.31 -24.19 9.14
N ASN A 162 11.54 -23.94 10.44
CA ASN A 162 12.61 -23.06 10.97
C ASN A 162 12.77 -21.77 10.14
N SER A 163 11.65 -21.26 9.64
CA SER A 163 11.61 -20.23 8.62
C SER A 163 11.64 -18.88 9.30
N ARG A 164 12.51 -17.99 8.83
CA ARG A 164 12.46 -16.57 9.22
C ARG A 164 11.27 -15.93 8.52
N GLY A 165 10.45 -15.20 9.26
CA GLY A 165 9.31 -14.48 8.74
C GLY A 165 7.99 -15.27 8.65
N CYS A 166 6.98 -14.61 8.09
CA CYS A 166 5.61 -15.05 7.92
C CYS A 166 5.31 -15.26 6.44
N SER A 167 5.11 -16.52 6.03
CA SER A 167 4.68 -16.87 4.67
C SER A 167 3.27 -17.43 4.67
N PHE A 168 2.46 -17.07 3.67
CA PHE A 168 1.13 -17.67 3.46
C PHE A 168 1.13 -18.64 2.29
N ILE A 169 0.34 -19.71 2.37
CA ILE A 169 0.26 -20.76 1.33
C ILE A 169 -0.86 -20.44 0.33
N GLY A 170 -1.93 -19.82 0.81
CA GLY A 170 -3.10 -19.56 0.00
C GLY A 170 -4.05 -18.59 0.66
N GLY A 171 -4.89 -17.98 -0.17
CA GLY A 171 -5.93 -17.04 0.24
C GLY A 171 -6.98 -16.91 -0.86
N SER A 172 -8.06 -16.21 -0.55
CA SER A 172 -9.15 -15.99 -1.50
C SER A 172 -8.72 -15.07 -2.65
N ARG A 173 -9.17 -15.38 -3.88
CA ARG A 173 -8.98 -14.54 -5.08
C ARG A 173 -9.88 -13.30 -5.10
N ILE A 174 -10.67 -13.08 -4.03
CA ILE A 174 -11.57 -11.94 -3.88
C ILE A 174 -10.86 -10.59 -4.01
N LEU A 175 -9.57 -10.51 -3.65
CA LEU A 175 -8.74 -9.30 -3.81
C LEU A 175 -8.60 -8.85 -5.27
N SER A 176 -8.79 -9.73 -6.25
CA SER A 176 -8.77 -9.34 -7.66
C SER A 176 -9.90 -8.38 -8.01
N VAL A 177 -11.01 -8.38 -7.25
CA VAL A 177 -12.14 -7.45 -7.45
C VAL A 177 -11.73 -6.02 -7.13
N ASP A 178 -10.96 -5.79 -6.06
CA ASP A 178 -10.49 -4.46 -5.67
C ASP A 178 -9.62 -3.85 -6.78
N TRP A 179 -8.74 -4.65 -7.38
CA TRP A 179 -7.90 -4.23 -8.51
C TRP A 179 -8.69 -3.87 -9.76
N ILE A 180 -9.75 -4.63 -10.05
CA ILE A 180 -10.63 -4.33 -11.19
C ILE A 180 -11.37 -3.01 -10.95
N LEU A 181 -11.89 -2.79 -9.74
CA LEU A 181 -12.55 -1.53 -9.38
C LEU A 181 -11.60 -0.34 -9.46
N LEU A 182 -10.36 -0.52 -9.01
CA LEU A 182 -9.30 0.49 -9.14
C LEU A 182 -9.02 0.83 -10.61
N MET A 183 -8.86 -0.17 -11.46
CA MET A 183 -8.60 0.05 -12.89
C MET A 183 -9.78 0.73 -13.60
N ILE A 184 -11.01 0.42 -13.23
CA ILE A 184 -12.20 1.11 -13.74
C ILE A 184 -12.16 2.59 -13.32
N TYR A 185 -11.78 2.84 -12.07
CA TYR A 185 -11.69 4.19 -11.52
C TYR A 185 -10.62 5.02 -12.23
N ASP A 186 -9.40 4.50 -12.33
CA ASP A 186 -8.30 5.12 -13.08
C ASP A 186 -8.71 5.40 -14.53
N GLY A 187 -9.36 4.41 -15.18
CA GLY A 187 -9.85 4.55 -16.55
C GLY A 187 -10.90 5.65 -16.73
N SER A 188 -11.66 6.00 -15.69
CA SER A 188 -12.66 7.08 -15.74
C SER A 188 -12.06 8.48 -15.65
N MET A 189 -10.79 8.62 -15.27
CA MET A 189 -10.09 9.90 -15.16
C MET A 189 -9.45 10.38 -16.46
N PHE A 190 -9.27 9.50 -17.44
CA PHE A 190 -8.68 9.79 -18.75
C PHE A 190 -9.75 10.15 -19.79
#